data_AF-A0ABD1VE11-F1
#
_entry.id   AF-A0ABD1VE11-F1
#
_cell.length_a   1.000
_cell.length_b   1.000
_cell.length_c   1.000
_cell.angle_alpha   90.00
_cell.angle_beta   90.00
_cell.angle_gamma   90.00
#
_symmetry.space_group_name_H-M   'P 1'
#
loop_
_entity.id
_entity.type
_entity.pdbx_description
1 polymer ?
#
loop_
_entity_poly.entity_id
_entity_poly.type
_entity_poly.pdbx_seq_one_letter_code
_entity_poly.pdbx_strand_id
1 'polypeptide(L)'
;MMIRIRSRDGLERVTIDNPQATVAQLKSAIESQLRVPTHSQTLSTNQNLLLAKTLDEIIRFTDMSDPSTRISAFNIGHGSIVYLAYEGERTVAGPVFHKAGSFGKKMTVDDLIAKQMRVTRQENPHSELVSFDRDAANAFQNYVNETLAFAVKRGGLMYGTVSPEGKVEVDFIYEPPQQGTEESLMLFRDPDEEKLVEAIALGLGMKRVGFIFTQTISQDKKDYTMSNAEILQAVELHTESDLKEWVTAIVKLEVNEDGGADVHFEAFQMSDMCVRLFKEGWFEKEIQGEVDPKLSRMKKDVVVAGKDTREVDNDFFLVVVKIFDHQGPLSSTFPIENRNIPVSMQALKTHLDRTKSLPFVKRISDFHLLLLIARFLDVNADVPALAACVQVQATVPEGFQLLIESIASA
;
A
#
# COMPACT_ATOMS: atom_id res chain seq x y z
N MET A 1 -44.22 5.54 13.61
CA MET A 1 -44.70 4.25 13.08
C MET A 1 -44.52 4.22 11.56
N MET A 2 -44.40 3.05 10.94
CA MET A 2 -44.30 2.93 9.47
C MET A 2 -45.56 2.25 8.94
N ILE A 3 -46.22 2.84 7.96
CA ILE A 3 -47.39 2.31 7.24
C ILE A 3 -46.97 1.98 5.81
N ARG A 4 -47.42 0.84 5.29
CA ARG A 4 -47.18 0.44 3.91
C ARG A 4 -48.34 0.91 3.04
N ILE A 5 -48.07 1.77 2.06
CA ILE A 5 -49.08 2.32 1.14
C ILE A 5 -49.00 1.54 -0.17
N ARG A 6 -50.08 0.82 -0.51
CA ARG A 6 -50.20 0.11 -1.78
C ARG A 6 -51.04 0.96 -2.74
N SER A 7 -50.44 1.39 -3.85
CA SER A 7 -51.13 2.11 -4.92
C SER A 7 -50.93 1.41 -6.27
N ARG A 8 -51.42 2.03 -7.36
CA ARG A 8 -51.13 1.58 -8.74
C ARG A 8 -49.64 1.59 -9.09
N ASP A 9 -48.86 2.42 -8.40
CA ASP A 9 -47.43 2.60 -8.65
C ASP A 9 -46.54 1.59 -7.90
N GLY A 10 -47.09 0.89 -6.91
CA GLY A 10 -46.33 -0.07 -6.12
C GLY A 10 -46.66 -0.06 -4.63
N LEU A 11 -45.74 -0.59 -3.84
CA LEU A 11 -45.81 -0.61 -2.37
C LEU A 11 -44.73 0.31 -1.82
N GLU A 12 -45.13 1.42 -1.23
CA GLU A 12 -44.25 2.42 -0.63
C GLU A 12 -44.41 2.43 0.90
N ARG A 13 -43.43 3.00 1.61
CA ARG A 13 -43.46 3.10 3.08
C ARG A 13 -43.59 4.56 3.47
N VAL A 14 -44.56 4.86 4.34
CA VAL A 14 -44.79 6.19 4.90
C VAL A 14 -44.56 6.14 6.40
N THR A 15 -43.70 7.02 6.89
CA THR A 15 -43.43 7.18 8.33
C THR A 15 -44.40 8.20 8.92
N ILE A 16 -45.01 7.86 10.04
CA ILE A 16 -45.92 8.74 10.79
C ILE A 16 -45.39 8.88 12.20
N ASP A 17 -45.04 10.08 12.63
CA ASP A 17 -44.37 10.29 13.92
C ASP A 17 -45.29 10.00 15.12
N ASN A 18 -46.60 10.22 14.96
CA ASN A 18 -47.59 10.02 16.00
C ASN A 18 -48.26 8.62 15.92
N PRO A 19 -48.14 7.76 16.95
CA PRO A 19 -48.83 6.47 17.02
C PRO A 19 -50.38 6.56 17.05
N GLN A 20 -50.93 7.73 17.40
CA GLN A 20 -52.37 7.99 17.49
C GLN A 20 -52.87 8.84 16.32
N ALA A 21 -52.25 8.70 15.14
CA ALA A 21 -52.56 9.53 13.99
C ALA A 21 -54.00 9.39 13.48
N THR A 22 -54.56 10.48 12.98
CA THR A 22 -55.85 10.47 12.27
C THR A 22 -55.68 10.17 10.78
N VAL A 23 -56.79 9.87 10.09
CA VAL A 23 -56.80 9.73 8.63
C VAL A 23 -56.25 10.99 7.95
N ALA A 24 -56.58 12.20 8.44
CA ALA A 24 -56.02 13.44 7.90
C ALA A 24 -54.49 13.49 8.00
N GLN A 25 -53.93 13.10 9.14
CA GLN A 25 -52.48 13.08 9.35
C GLN A 25 -51.78 12.03 8.48
N LEU A 26 -52.43 10.88 8.25
CA LEU A 26 -51.95 9.89 7.27
C LEU A 26 -51.95 10.47 5.85
N LYS A 27 -53.02 11.18 5.43
CA LYS A 27 -53.06 11.82 4.11
C LYS A 27 -51.98 12.89 3.94
N SER A 28 -51.74 13.71 4.97
CA SER A 28 -50.65 14.70 4.97
C SER A 28 -49.26 14.06 4.91
N ALA A 29 -49.06 12.91 5.58
CA ALA A 29 -47.81 12.17 5.51
C ALA A 29 -47.57 11.56 4.11
N ILE A 30 -48.63 11.08 3.46
CA ILE A 30 -48.59 10.63 2.06
C ILE A 30 -48.26 11.79 1.11
N GLU A 31 -48.85 12.97 1.32
CA GLU A 31 -48.56 14.14 0.51
C GLU A 31 -47.10 14.59 0.66
N SER A 32 -46.57 14.65 1.89
CA SER A 32 -45.20 15.09 2.13
C SER A 32 -44.14 14.10 1.65
N GLN A 33 -44.36 12.79 1.82
CA GLN A 33 -43.37 11.76 1.51
C GLN A 33 -43.51 11.19 0.10
N LEU A 34 -44.74 11.05 -0.39
CA LEU A 34 -45.05 10.38 -1.65
C LEU A 34 -45.54 11.35 -2.74
N ARG A 35 -45.67 12.64 -2.42
CA ARG A 35 -46.07 13.72 -3.34
C ARG A 35 -47.43 13.50 -3.99
N VAL A 36 -48.35 12.83 -3.29
CA VAL A 36 -49.74 12.67 -3.74
C VAL A 36 -50.61 13.72 -3.03
N PRO A 37 -51.23 14.69 -3.73
CA PRO A 37 -52.01 15.74 -3.10
C PRO A 37 -53.16 15.21 -2.25
N THR A 38 -53.36 15.73 -1.04
CA THR A 38 -54.41 15.27 -0.10
C THR A 38 -55.82 15.23 -0.71
N HIS A 39 -56.14 16.16 -1.61
CA HIS A 39 -57.44 16.24 -2.28
C HIS A 39 -57.67 15.16 -3.35
N SER A 40 -56.62 14.53 -3.89
CA SER A 40 -56.73 13.44 -4.86
C SER A 40 -56.67 12.05 -4.21
N GLN A 41 -56.40 11.97 -2.90
CA GLN A 41 -56.24 10.70 -2.19
C GLN A 41 -57.58 10.10 -1.75
N THR A 42 -57.88 8.89 -2.25
CA THR A 42 -58.86 7.96 -1.68
C THR A 42 -58.11 6.84 -0.96
N LEU A 43 -58.35 6.68 0.33
CA LEU A 43 -57.75 5.65 1.17
C LEU A 43 -58.78 4.59 1.55
N SER A 44 -58.36 3.33 1.60
CA SER A 44 -59.20 2.24 2.08
C SER A 44 -58.35 1.13 2.69
N THR A 45 -58.94 0.39 3.63
CA THR A 45 -58.42 -0.90 4.08
C THR A 45 -58.75 -2.05 3.12
N ASN A 46 -59.62 -1.82 2.14
CA ASN A 46 -60.05 -2.80 1.16
C ASN A 46 -59.17 -2.78 -0.09
N GLN A 47 -58.55 -3.93 -0.41
CA GLN A 47 -57.72 -4.10 -1.59
C GLN A 47 -58.45 -3.83 -2.92
N ASN A 48 -59.77 -4.05 -2.95
CA ASN A 48 -60.57 -3.87 -4.16
C ASN A 48 -60.59 -2.41 -4.65
N LEU A 49 -60.17 -1.44 -3.82
CA LEU A 49 -59.95 -0.06 -4.24
C LEU A 49 -59.01 0.03 -5.45
N LEU A 50 -57.99 -0.84 -5.52
CA LEU A 50 -57.03 -0.85 -6.62
C LEU A 50 -57.53 -1.53 -7.89
N LEU A 51 -58.70 -2.20 -7.82
CA LEU A 51 -59.35 -2.83 -8.97
C LEU A 51 -60.40 -1.91 -9.63
N ALA A 52 -60.78 -0.83 -8.96
CA ALA A 52 -61.72 0.16 -9.46
C ALA A 52 -61.15 0.86 -10.70
N LYS A 53 -61.94 0.94 -11.77
CA LYS A 53 -61.53 1.50 -13.07
C LYS A 53 -62.14 2.88 -13.34
N THR A 54 -63.17 3.26 -12.59
CA THR A 54 -63.89 4.53 -12.75
C THR A 54 -63.95 5.29 -11.42
N LEU A 55 -64.09 6.62 -11.50
CA LEU A 55 -64.20 7.48 -10.32
C LEU A 55 -65.43 7.10 -9.45
N ASP A 56 -66.53 6.71 -10.09
CA ASP A 56 -67.75 6.23 -9.41
C ASP A 56 -67.54 4.94 -8.61
N GLU A 57 -66.59 4.09 -9.02
CA GLU A 57 -66.20 2.89 -8.27
C GLU A 57 -65.28 3.24 -7.10
N ILE A 58 -64.35 4.19 -7.29
CA ILE A 58 -63.42 4.65 -6.25
C ILE A 58 -64.15 5.35 -5.10
N ILE A 59 -65.14 6.21 -5.40
CA ILE A 59 -65.90 6.96 -4.38
C ILE A 59 -66.74 6.05 -3.46
N ARG A 60 -67.03 4.80 -3.87
CA ARG A 60 -67.74 3.82 -3.02
C ARG A 60 -66.92 3.34 -1.82
N PHE A 61 -65.61 3.55 -1.83
CA PHE A 61 -64.72 3.20 -0.72
C PHE A 61 -64.67 4.35 0.29
N THR A 62 -65.63 4.35 1.22
CA THR A 62 -65.81 5.41 2.21
C THR A 62 -65.33 5.05 3.61
N ASP A 63 -64.72 3.88 3.79
CA ASP A 63 -64.30 3.37 5.11
C ASP A 63 -63.30 4.31 5.79
N MET A 64 -62.42 4.96 5.04
CA MET A 64 -61.48 5.97 5.57
C MET A 64 -61.81 7.39 5.08
N SER A 65 -63.09 7.73 4.92
CA SER A 65 -63.52 9.06 4.44
C SER A 65 -63.49 10.15 5.52
N ASP A 66 -63.70 9.80 6.80
CA ASP A 66 -63.67 10.75 7.91
C ASP A 66 -62.23 11.15 8.30
N PRO A 67 -61.82 12.42 8.12
CA PRO A 67 -60.47 12.88 8.44
C PRO A 67 -60.13 12.84 9.94
N SER A 68 -61.14 12.85 10.81
CA SER A 68 -60.97 12.92 12.27
C SER A 68 -60.82 11.56 12.95
N THR A 69 -61.22 10.49 12.27
CA THR A 69 -61.11 9.12 12.80
C THR A 69 -59.63 8.72 12.92
N ARG A 70 -59.28 8.05 14.03
CA ARG A 70 -57.93 7.52 14.26
C ARG A 70 -57.68 6.29 13.38
N ILE A 71 -56.49 6.18 12.82
CA ILE A 71 -56.16 5.05 11.94
C ILE A 71 -56.21 3.70 12.69
N SER A 72 -55.96 3.70 14.00
CA SER A 72 -56.08 2.52 14.86
C SER A 72 -57.50 1.94 14.91
N ALA A 73 -58.55 2.74 14.67
CA ALA A 73 -59.94 2.27 14.60
C ALA A 73 -60.16 1.29 13.44
N PHE A 74 -59.29 1.31 12.42
CA PHE A 74 -59.31 0.41 11.28
C PHE A 74 -58.32 -0.75 11.41
N ASN A 75 -57.82 -1.03 12.62
CA ASN A 75 -56.74 -2.00 12.87
C ASN A 75 -55.43 -1.68 12.10
N ILE A 76 -55.18 -0.40 11.81
CA ILE A 76 -53.94 0.06 11.18
C ILE A 76 -52.92 0.38 12.27
N GLY A 77 -51.86 -0.42 12.34
CA GLY A 77 -50.72 -0.25 13.23
C GLY A 77 -49.40 -0.27 12.46
N HIS A 78 -48.27 -0.43 13.16
CA HIS A 78 -46.96 -0.51 12.53
C HIS A 78 -46.89 -1.68 11.53
N GLY A 79 -46.54 -1.37 10.28
CA GLY A 79 -46.45 -2.34 9.20
C GLY A 79 -47.78 -2.68 8.54
N SER A 80 -48.92 -2.13 8.97
CA SER A 80 -50.20 -2.35 8.29
C SER A 80 -50.17 -1.82 6.85
N ILE A 81 -50.96 -2.43 5.98
CA ILE A 81 -51.12 -2.02 4.58
C ILE A 81 -52.39 -1.17 4.46
N VAL A 82 -52.28 -0.03 3.78
CA VAL A 82 -53.41 0.82 3.38
C VAL A 82 -53.37 0.98 1.87
N TYR A 83 -54.53 0.88 1.23
CA TYR A 83 -54.66 1.01 -0.22
C TYR A 83 -54.97 2.46 -0.57
N LEU A 84 -54.27 2.98 -1.58
CA LEU A 84 -54.37 4.37 -2.03
C LEU A 84 -54.71 4.41 -3.53
N ALA A 85 -55.80 5.07 -3.87
CA ALA A 85 -56.15 5.47 -5.23
C ALA A 85 -56.09 7.00 -5.37
N TYR A 86 -55.58 7.50 -6.49
CA TYR A 86 -55.54 8.92 -6.84
C TYR A 86 -55.41 9.10 -8.36
N GLU A 87 -55.78 10.28 -8.84
CA GLU A 87 -55.62 10.69 -10.23
C GLU A 87 -54.33 11.50 -10.44
N GLY A 88 -53.74 11.39 -11.64
CA GLY A 88 -52.52 12.12 -12.05
C GLY A 88 -51.22 11.30 -12.06
N GLU A 89 -50.32 11.62 -12.97
CA GLU A 89 -48.99 11.00 -13.04
C GLU A 89 -48.06 11.63 -12.00
N ARG A 90 -47.19 10.82 -11.40
CA ARG A 90 -46.12 11.31 -10.52
C ARG A 90 -44.82 10.57 -10.81
N THR A 91 -43.71 11.23 -10.52
CA THR A 91 -42.39 10.60 -10.55
C THR A 91 -42.22 9.76 -9.29
N VAL A 92 -42.30 8.44 -9.43
CA VAL A 92 -42.02 7.48 -8.35
C VAL A 92 -40.51 7.26 -8.31
N ALA A 93 -39.91 7.36 -7.13
CA ALA A 93 -38.52 6.95 -6.97
C ALA A 93 -38.42 5.46 -7.33
N GLY A 94 -37.61 5.14 -8.34
CA GLY A 94 -37.35 3.74 -8.70
C GLY A 94 -36.86 2.94 -7.49
N PRO A 95 -36.95 1.60 -7.53
CA PRO A 95 -36.49 0.77 -6.42
C PRO A 95 -35.06 1.16 -6.06
N VAL A 96 -34.81 1.38 -4.76
CA VAL A 96 -33.45 1.54 -4.24
C VAL A 96 -32.75 0.21 -4.50
N PHE A 97 -31.94 0.17 -5.56
CA PHE A 97 -31.13 -0.99 -5.90
C PHE A 97 -30.04 -1.14 -4.86
N HIS A 98 -30.32 -1.88 -3.80
CA HIS A 98 -29.26 -2.57 -3.07
C HIS A 98 -28.79 -3.72 -3.96
N LYS A 99 -27.51 -3.72 -4.34
CA LYS A 99 -26.89 -4.82 -5.11
C LYS A 99 -26.94 -6.11 -4.28
N ALA A 100 -28.05 -6.82 -4.36
CA ALA A 100 -28.15 -8.20 -3.93
C ALA A 100 -27.75 -9.10 -5.11
N GLY A 101 -26.72 -9.93 -4.89
CA GLY A 101 -26.52 -11.24 -5.54
C GLY A 101 -26.51 -11.29 -7.07
N SER A 102 -25.35 -11.64 -7.63
CA SER A 102 -25.16 -11.89 -9.06
C SER A 102 -26.04 -13.03 -9.60
N PHE A 103 -27.22 -12.71 -10.12
CA PHE A 103 -27.94 -13.59 -11.05
C PHE A 103 -28.42 -12.77 -12.24
N GLY A 104 -27.80 -12.97 -13.41
CA GLY A 104 -28.31 -12.49 -14.70
C GLY A 104 -27.53 -11.37 -15.41
N LYS A 105 -26.42 -10.83 -14.86
CA LYS A 105 -25.54 -9.92 -15.63
C LYS A 105 -24.81 -10.74 -16.70
N LYS A 106 -24.94 -10.37 -17.98
CA LYS A 106 -24.07 -10.90 -19.05
C LYS A 106 -22.63 -10.61 -18.66
N MET A 107 -21.84 -11.65 -18.44
CA MET A 107 -20.47 -11.56 -17.96
C MET A 107 -19.64 -10.79 -18.98
N THR A 108 -19.10 -9.64 -18.59
CA THR A 108 -18.21 -8.86 -19.45
C THR A 108 -16.82 -9.48 -19.47
N VAL A 109 -15.99 -9.10 -20.45
CA VAL A 109 -14.57 -9.53 -20.48
C VAL A 109 -13.86 -9.08 -19.21
N ASP A 110 -14.14 -7.88 -18.71
CA ASP A 110 -13.56 -7.42 -17.43
C ASP A 110 -14.07 -8.22 -16.23
N ASP A 111 -15.35 -8.62 -16.19
CA ASP A 111 -15.87 -9.51 -15.15
C ASP A 111 -15.21 -10.92 -15.21
N LEU A 112 -14.84 -11.39 -16.42
CA LEU A 112 -14.09 -12.64 -16.63
C LEU A 112 -12.64 -12.52 -16.14
N ILE A 113 -11.96 -11.42 -16.48
CA ILE A 113 -10.58 -11.15 -16.06
C ILE A 113 -10.53 -10.97 -14.52
N ALA A 114 -11.48 -10.22 -13.94
CA ALA A 114 -11.60 -10.05 -12.49
C ALA A 114 -11.76 -11.39 -11.76
N LYS A 115 -12.60 -12.30 -12.28
CA LYS A 115 -12.75 -13.65 -11.72
C LYS A 115 -11.49 -14.50 -11.79
N GLN A 116 -10.62 -14.25 -12.78
CA GLN A 116 -9.30 -14.90 -12.86
C GLN A 116 -8.27 -14.24 -11.92
N MET A 117 -8.39 -12.94 -11.67
CA MET A 117 -7.48 -12.17 -10.81
C MET A 117 -7.93 -12.17 -9.36
N ARG A 118 -7.64 -13.30 -8.70
CA ARG A 118 -7.82 -13.48 -7.25
C ARG A 118 -6.58 -13.05 -6.49
N VAL A 119 -6.73 -12.13 -5.55
CA VAL A 119 -5.68 -11.80 -4.58
C VAL A 119 -5.91 -12.63 -3.33
N THR A 120 -4.94 -13.47 -3.01
CA THR A 120 -4.91 -14.33 -1.83
C THR A 120 -3.58 -14.16 -1.13
N ARG A 121 -3.55 -14.34 0.19
CA ARG A 121 -2.30 -14.30 0.95
C ARG A 121 -1.34 -15.38 0.44
N GLN A 122 -0.10 -15.00 0.20
CA GLN A 122 0.99 -15.92 -0.06
C GLN A 122 1.65 -16.26 1.28
N GLU A 123 1.68 -17.54 1.63
CA GLU A 123 2.15 -17.97 2.94
C GLU A 123 3.68 -18.06 3.03
N ASN A 124 4.34 -18.48 1.95
CA ASN A 124 5.78 -18.71 1.93
C ASN A 124 6.50 -17.72 1.00
N PRO A 125 7.56 -17.06 1.47
CA PRO A 125 8.45 -16.28 0.60
C PRO A 125 9.26 -17.21 -0.31
N HIS A 126 9.86 -16.64 -1.36
CA HIS A 126 10.86 -17.37 -2.15
C HIS A 126 12.24 -17.32 -1.49
N SER A 127 12.54 -16.24 -0.77
CA SER A 127 13.69 -16.13 0.12
C SER A 127 13.49 -16.97 1.39
N GLU A 128 14.44 -17.83 1.74
CA GLU A 128 14.40 -18.63 2.99
C GLU A 128 14.57 -17.73 4.22
N LEU A 129 15.48 -16.76 4.10
CA LEU A 129 15.83 -15.75 5.11
C LEU A 129 16.61 -14.61 4.45
N VAL A 130 16.65 -13.48 5.13
CA VAL A 130 17.62 -12.41 4.90
C VAL A 130 18.56 -12.31 6.09
N SER A 131 19.86 -12.23 5.82
CA SER A 131 20.90 -11.99 6.82
C SER A 131 21.58 -10.66 6.54
N PHE A 132 21.68 -9.79 7.53
CA PHE A 132 22.35 -8.49 7.38
C PHE A 132 23.74 -8.51 7.98
N ASP A 133 24.71 -7.93 7.29
CA ASP A 133 25.99 -7.60 7.90
C ASP A 133 25.78 -6.63 9.06
N ARG A 134 26.35 -6.96 10.23
CA ARG A 134 26.16 -6.20 11.46
C ARG A 134 26.65 -4.76 11.33
N ASP A 135 27.80 -4.54 10.72
CA ASP A 135 28.40 -3.20 10.64
C ASP A 135 27.65 -2.32 9.63
N ALA A 136 27.24 -2.88 8.49
CA ALA A 136 26.44 -2.20 7.47
C ALA A 136 25.05 -1.82 8.01
N ALA A 137 24.34 -2.77 8.64
CA ALA A 137 23.04 -2.50 9.25
C ALA A 137 23.16 -1.47 10.38
N ASN A 138 24.21 -1.58 11.21
CA ASN A 138 24.48 -0.62 12.27
C ASN A 138 24.77 0.78 11.72
N ALA A 139 25.55 0.90 10.65
CA ALA A 139 25.86 2.18 10.00
C ALA A 139 24.61 2.85 9.39
N PHE A 140 23.64 2.08 8.89
CA PHE A 140 22.37 2.58 8.39
C PHE A 140 21.47 3.05 9.54
N GLN A 141 21.21 2.19 10.53
CA GLN A 141 20.31 2.55 11.64
C GLN A 141 20.83 3.73 12.48
N ASN A 142 22.15 3.82 12.72
CA ASN A 142 22.71 4.89 13.55
C ASN A 142 22.53 6.25 12.88
N TYR A 143 22.68 6.32 11.55
CA TYR A 143 22.43 7.57 10.84
C TYR A 143 20.97 8.00 10.92
N VAL A 144 20.05 7.05 10.72
CA VAL A 144 18.62 7.32 10.79
C VAL A 144 18.20 7.72 12.20
N ASN A 145 18.73 7.06 13.22
CA ASN A 145 18.40 7.32 14.62
C ASN A 145 19.05 8.62 15.13
N GLU A 146 20.37 8.75 15.01
CA GLU A 146 21.12 9.85 15.62
C GLU A 146 21.05 11.15 14.81
N THR A 147 21.00 11.06 13.47
CA THR A 147 21.01 12.26 12.60
C THR A 147 19.62 12.65 12.13
N LEU A 148 18.77 11.68 11.77
CA LEU A 148 17.45 11.96 11.24
C LEU A 148 16.33 11.83 12.29
N ALA A 149 16.61 11.20 13.44
CA ALA A 149 15.62 10.91 14.49
C ALA A 149 14.32 10.29 13.97
N PHE A 150 14.41 9.48 12.89
CA PHE A 150 13.25 8.92 12.18
C PHE A 150 12.18 9.98 11.77
N ALA A 151 12.58 11.25 11.59
CA ALA A 151 11.68 12.34 11.21
C ALA A 151 11.37 12.37 9.70
N VAL A 152 12.26 11.81 8.88
CA VAL A 152 12.09 11.65 7.44
C VAL A 152 12.49 10.25 7.01
N LYS A 153 11.91 9.77 5.91
CA LYS A 153 12.27 8.48 5.33
C LYS A 153 13.67 8.51 4.73
N ARG A 154 14.35 7.38 4.79
CA ARG A 154 15.65 7.12 4.18
C ARG A 154 15.62 5.72 3.60
N GLY A 155 16.27 5.50 2.46
CA GLY A 155 16.37 4.15 1.88
C GLY A 155 17.69 3.88 1.19
N GLY A 156 17.90 2.61 0.89
CA GLY A 156 19.11 2.11 0.26
C GLY A 156 18.86 0.82 -0.51
N LEU A 157 19.70 0.57 -1.50
CA LEU A 157 19.73 -0.69 -2.23
C LEU A 157 20.69 -1.64 -1.52
N MET A 158 20.22 -2.84 -1.24
CA MET A 158 20.96 -3.88 -0.54
C MET A 158 21.73 -4.73 -1.53
N TYR A 159 23.01 -4.95 -1.27
CA TYR A 159 23.90 -5.77 -2.10
C TYR A 159 24.53 -6.88 -1.28
N GLY A 160 24.72 -8.03 -1.93
CA GLY A 160 25.37 -9.19 -1.34
C GLY A 160 25.13 -10.43 -2.19
N THR A 161 24.85 -11.57 -1.57
CA THR A 161 24.74 -12.85 -2.27
C THR A 161 23.42 -13.56 -2.02
N VAL A 162 23.10 -14.52 -2.88
CA VAL A 162 21.94 -15.41 -2.73
C VAL A 162 22.40 -16.84 -2.86
N SER A 163 22.18 -17.65 -1.83
CA SER A 163 22.55 -19.07 -1.84
C SER A 163 21.60 -19.88 -2.71
N PRO A 164 21.98 -21.10 -3.14
CA PRO A 164 21.09 -22.01 -3.88
C PRO A 164 19.80 -22.36 -3.13
N GLU A 165 19.83 -22.32 -1.79
CA GLU A 165 18.67 -22.57 -0.92
C GLU A 165 17.75 -21.35 -0.78
N GLY A 166 18.13 -20.21 -1.36
CA GLY A 166 17.35 -18.97 -1.31
C GLY A 166 17.66 -18.10 -0.09
N LYS A 167 18.81 -18.29 0.56
CA LYS A 167 19.26 -17.40 1.64
C LYS A 167 19.87 -16.15 1.04
N VAL A 168 19.37 -14.99 1.45
CA VAL A 168 19.88 -13.69 1.02
C VAL A 168 20.84 -13.17 2.09
N GLU A 169 22.09 -12.91 1.72
CA GLU A 169 23.07 -12.25 2.58
C GLU A 169 23.30 -10.84 2.04
N VAL A 170 23.13 -9.83 2.90
CA VAL A 170 23.33 -8.41 2.59
C VAL A 170 24.64 -7.96 3.24
N ASP A 171 25.65 -7.69 2.42
CA ASP A 171 27.00 -7.32 2.84
C ASP A 171 27.22 -5.80 2.91
N PHE A 172 26.49 -5.03 2.11
CA PHE A 172 26.52 -3.56 2.17
C PHE A 172 25.22 -2.94 1.66
N ILE A 173 25.00 -1.68 2.02
CA ILE A 173 23.82 -0.88 1.64
C ILE A 173 24.32 0.35 0.89
N TYR A 174 24.01 0.45 -0.39
CA TYR A 174 24.23 1.68 -1.16
C TYR A 174 23.04 2.62 -0.97
N GLU A 175 23.28 3.88 -0.62
CA GLU A 175 22.23 4.88 -0.45
C GLU A 175 22.23 5.84 -1.66
N PRO A 176 21.28 5.69 -2.62
CA PRO A 176 21.22 6.58 -3.78
C PRO A 176 20.98 8.03 -3.36
N PRO A 177 21.28 9.02 -4.23
CA PRO A 177 20.80 10.38 -4.05
C PRO A 177 19.28 10.35 -3.86
N GLN A 178 18.78 10.99 -2.81
CA GLN A 178 17.39 10.82 -2.40
C GLN A 178 16.84 12.02 -1.62
N GLN A 179 15.53 12.15 -1.62
CA GLN A 179 14.80 13.11 -0.80
C GLN A 179 13.70 12.39 -0.01
N GLY A 180 13.90 12.33 1.30
CA GLY A 180 12.91 11.84 2.25
C GLY A 180 12.00 12.96 2.75
N THR A 181 10.74 12.61 2.97
CA THR A 181 9.78 13.38 3.78
C THR A 181 9.23 12.48 4.87
N GLU A 182 8.26 12.98 5.65
CA GLU A 182 7.58 12.17 6.66
C GLU A 182 6.81 10.98 6.05
N GLU A 183 6.19 11.20 4.88
CA GLU A 183 5.27 10.24 4.27
C GLU A 183 5.85 9.53 3.04
N SER A 184 6.80 10.16 2.33
CA SER A 184 7.35 9.67 1.06
C SER A 184 8.86 9.64 1.01
N LEU A 185 9.39 8.72 0.20
CA LEU A 185 10.81 8.61 -0.13
C LEU A 185 10.97 8.67 -1.65
N MET A 186 11.69 9.68 -2.13
CA MET A 186 12.02 9.81 -3.55
C MET A 186 13.49 9.46 -3.78
N LEU A 187 13.75 8.44 -4.58
CA LEU A 187 15.10 8.08 -5.03
C LEU A 187 15.39 8.79 -6.36
N PHE A 188 16.50 9.51 -6.44
CA PHE A 188 16.99 10.11 -7.67
C PHE A 188 18.01 9.16 -8.29
N ARG A 189 17.66 8.57 -9.44
CA ARG A 189 18.54 7.67 -10.19
C ARG A 189 19.74 8.45 -10.72
N ASP A 190 20.93 7.95 -10.47
CA ASP A 190 22.19 8.45 -11.03
C ASP A 190 22.81 7.31 -11.85
N PRO A 191 22.56 7.25 -13.18
CA PRO A 191 23.03 6.15 -14.00
C PRO A 191 24.56 6.02 -14.06
N ASP A 192 25.32 7.07 -13.76
CA ASP A 192 26.78 7.02 -13.81
C ASP A 192 27.35 6.51 -12.48
N GLU A 193 26.81 6.97 -11.34
CA GLU A 193 27.15 6.39 -10.03
C GLU A 193 26.69 4.93 -9.92
N GLU A 194 25.48 4.61 -10.37
CA GLU A 194 24.92 3.25 -10.33
C GLU A 194 25.77 2.26 -11.15
N LYS A 195 26.34 2.66 -12.30
CA LYS A 195 27.28 1.81 -13.05
C LYS A 195 28.52 1.47 -12.22
N LEU A 196 29.04 2.41 -11.44
CA LEU A 196 30.18 2.16 -10.56
C LEU A 196 29.79 1.18 -9.45
N VAL A 197 28.63 1.37 -8.83
CA VAL A 197 28.10 0.47 -7.80
C VAL A 197 27.96 -0.96 -8.34
N GLU A 198 27.36 -1.14 -9.52
CA GLU A 198 27.19 -2.45 -10.14
C GLU A 198 28.55 -3.06 -10.55
N ALA A 199 29.50 -2.27 -11.03
CA ALA A 199 30.85 -2.75 -11.35
C ALA A 199 31.63 -3.20 -10.11
N ILE A 200 31.49 -2.49 -8.99
CA ILE A 200 32.07 -2.87 -7.69
C ILE A 200 31.41 -4.16 -7.20
N ALA A 201 30.09 -4.23 -7.19
CA ALA A 201 29.34 -5.41 -6.77
C ALA A 201 29.76 -6.65 -7.58
N LEU A 202 29.85 -6.51 -8.91
CA LEU A 202 30.31 -7.58 -9.80
C LEU A 202 31.72 -8.06 -9.44
N GLY A 203 32.67 -7.13 -9.23
CA GLY A 203 34.03 -7.48 -8.83
C GLY A 203 34.12 -8.10 -7.44
N LEU A 204 33.20 -7.77 -6.53
CA LEU A 204 33.07 -8.42 -5.22
C LEU A 204 32.36 -9.79 -5.30
N GLY A 205 31.82 -10.18 -6.46
CA GLY A 205 30.99 -11.37 -6.63
C GLY A 205 29.62 -11.25 -5.95
N MET A 206 29.14 -10.02 -5.79
CA MET A 206 27.87 -9.65 -5.19
C MET A 206 26.92 -9.11 -6.26
N LYS A 207 25.64 -9.00 -5.91
CA LYS A 207 24.59 -8.43 -6.76
C LYS A 207 23.59 -7.65 -5.91
N ARG A 208 22.77 -6.83 -6.56
CA ARG A 208 21.63 -6.17 -5.92
C ARG A 208 20.60 -7.22 -5.48
N VAL A 209 20.34 -7.32 -4.19
CA VAL A 209 19.48 -8.36 -3.58
C VAL A 209 18.21 -7.82 -2.92
N GLY A 210 18.11 -6.51 -2.72
CA GLY A 210 16.92 -5.95 -2.11
C GLY A 210 16.91 -4.44 -1.96
N PHE A 211 15.90 -3.97 -1.24
CA PHE A 211 15.68 -2.57 -0.89
C PHE A 211 15.40 -2.43 0.60
N ILE A 212 16.03 -1.47 1.26
CA ILE A 212 15.77 -1.14 2.66
C ILE A 212 15.27 0.30 2.75
N PHE A 213 14.28 0.56 3.59
CA PHE A 213 13.85 1.92 3.88
C PHE A 213 13.36 2.08 5.32
N THR A 214 13.23 3.32 5.77
CA THR A 214 12.80 3.66 7.12
C THR A 214 11.35 4.11 7.15
N GLN A 215 10.65 3.73 8.22
CA GLN A 215 9.37 4.34 8.59
C GLN A 215 9.59 5.44 9.61
N THR A 216 8.78 6.49 9.53
CA THR A 216 8.85 7.61 10.47
C THR A 216 8.06 7.33 11.74
N ILE A 217 8.39 8.04 12.81
CA ILE A 217 7.74 7.86 14.13
C ILE A 217 6.22 8.11 14.08
N SER A 218 5.75 8.95 13.14
CA SER A 218 4.32 9.21 12.97
C SER A 218 3.59 8.05 12.30
N GLN A 219 4.28 7.29 11.43
CA GLN A 219 3.72 6.12 10.77
C GLN A 219 3.57 4.93 11.72
N ASP A 220 4.49 4.76 12.68
CA ASP A 220 4.42 3.69 13.69
C ASP A 220 3.13 3.72 14.53
N LYS A 221 2.42 4.87 14.55
CA LYS A 221 1.12 5.04 15.22
C LYS A 221 -0.08 4.60 14.37
N LYS A 222 0.13 4.16 13.13
CA LYS A 222 -0.93 3.81 12.17
C LYS A 222 -1.10 2.29 12.09
N ASP A 223 -2.33 1.83 11.80
CA ASP A 223 -2.69 0.39 11.75
C ASP A 223 -2.44 -0.24 10.37
N TYR A 224 -1.20 -0.18 9.88
CA TYR A 224 -0.78 -0.88 8.65
C TYR A 224 0.75 -1.10 8.62
N THR A 225 1.18 -2.17 7.95
CA THR A 225 2.61 -2.52 7.82
C THR A 225 3.32 -1.67 6.77
N MET A 226 2.76 -1.54 5.57
CA MET A 226 3.29 -0.67 4.51
C MET A 226 2.16 0.15 3.90
N SER A 227 2.44 1.42 3.57
CA SER A 227 1.52 2.28 2.85
C SER A 227 1.44 1.88 1.37
N ASN A 228 0.40 2.32 0.68
CA ASN A 228 0.26 2.09 -0.76
C ASN A 228 1.45 2.64 -1.57
N ALA A 229 2.02 3.78 -1.17
CA ALA A 229 3.20 4.36 -1.79
C ALA A 229 4.45 3.48 -1.57
N GLU A 230 4.61 2.91 -0.38
CA GLU A 230 5.70 1.99 -0.06
C GLU A 230 5.57 0.67 -0.81
N ILE A 231 4.35 0.11 -0.91
CA ILE A 231 4.07 -1.07 -1.73
C ILE A 231 4.46 -0.82 -3.19
N LEU A 232 4.03 0.32 -3.76
CA LEU A 232 4.34 0.67 -5.14
C LEU A 232 5.85 0.81 -5.39
N GLN A 233 6.57 1.47 -4.49
CA GLN A 233 8.03 1.62 -4.61
C GLN A 233 8.74 0.27 -4.43
N ALA A 234 8.34 -0.53 -3.44
CA ALA A 234 8.94 -1.83 -3.17
C ALA A 234 8.72 -2.81 -4.33
N VAL A 235 7.51 -2.87 -4.89
CA VAL A 235 7.21 -3.75 -6.04
C VAL A 235 7.85 -3.24 -7.32
N GLU A 236 7.97 -1.92 -7.52
CA GLU A 236 8.69 -1.35 -8.66
C GLU A 236 10.15 -1.81 -8.66
N LEU A 237 10.86 -1.61 -7.55
CA LEU A 237 12.25 -2.04 -7.39
C LEU A 237 12.42 -3.57 -7.47
N HIS A 238 11.49 -4.34 -6.91
CA HIS A 238 11.48 -5.79 -7.08
C HIS A 238 11.33 -6.15 -8.56
N THR A 239 10.43 -5.50 -9.30
CA THR A 239 10.19 -5.83 -10.72
C THR A 239 11.30 -5.38 -11.67
N GLU A 240 12.07 -4.35 -11.28
CA GLU A 240 13.33 -3.99 -11.93
C GLU A 240 14.42 -5.04 -11.72
N SER A 241 14.27 -5.87 -10.69
CA SER A 241 15.12 -7.03 -10.45
C SER A 241 14.53 -8.27 -11.12
N ASP A 242 15.40 -9.10 -11.68
CA ASP A 242 15.04 -10.46 -12.11
C ASP A 242 15.24 -11.48 -10.98
N LEU A 243 15.48 -11.02 -9.74
CA LEU A 243 15.72 -11.86 -8.57
C LEU A 243 14.41 -12.26 -7.89
N LYS A 244 14.13 -13.57 -7.87
CA LYS A 244 12.95 -14.16 -7.23
C LYS A 244 12.98 -14.02 -5.70
N GLU A 245 14.17 -14.07 -5.12
CA GLU A 245 14.44 -13.97 -3.68
C GLU A 245 14.60 -12.51 -3.20
N TRP A 246 14.20 -11.51 -4.00
CA TRP A 246 14.32 -10.10 -3.64
C TRP A 246 13.67 -9.78 -2.29
N VAL A 247 14.37 -9.06 -1.43
CA VAL A 247 13.87 -8.68 -0.10
C VAL A 247 13.66 -7.17 0.03
N THR A 248 12.55 -6.80 0.66
CA THR A 248 12.26 -5.44 1.12
C THR A 248 12.36 -5.39 2.64
N ALA A 249 13.27 -4.58 3.17
CA ALA A 249 13.47 -4.40 4.59
C ALA A 249 12.93 -3.05 5.07
N ILE A 250 12.30 -3.03 6.24
CA ILE A 250 11.81 -1.84 6.92
C ILE A 250 12.62 -1.64 8.19
N VAL A 251 13.04 -0.41 8.44
CA VAL A 251 13.66 0.00 9.70
C VAL A 251 12.75 1.00 10.39
N LYS A 252 12.33 0.70 11.61
CA LYS A 252 11.41 1.53 12.39
C LYS A 252 11.90 1.67 13.82
N LEU A 253 11.37 2.66 14.53
CA LEU A 253 11.64 2.86 15.95
C LEU A 253 10.48 2.28 16.75
N GLU A 254 10.72 1.24 17.55
CA GLU A 254 9.72 0.67 18.45
C GLU A 254 9.92 1.22 19.86
N VAL A 255 8.83 1.69 20.48
CA VAL A 255 8.85 2.15 21.87
C VAL A 255 8.52 0.97 22.79
N ASN A 256 9.47 0.60 23.62
CA ASN A 256 9.33 -0.46 24.60
C ASN A 256 8.39 -0.05 25.75
N GLU A 257 7.87 -1.04 26.48
CA GLU A 257 6.99 -0.84 27.63
C GLU A 257 7.62 0.05 28.73
N ASP A 258 8.94 0.04 28.86
CA ASP A 258 9.70 0.84 29.82
C ASP A 258 9.94 2.30 29.36
N GLY A 259 9.43 2.68 28.19
CA GLY A 259 9.63 4.01 27.59
C GLY A 259 10.99 4.20 26.90
N GLY A 260 11.80 3.14 26.82
CA GLY A 260 12.96 3.08 25.92
C GLY A 260 12.52 2.94 24.47
N ALA A 261 13.39 3.30 23.52
CA ALA A 261 13.12 3.16 22.09
C ALA A 261 14.26 2.40 21.43
N ASP A 262 13.93 1.28 20.77
CA ASP A 262 14.88 0.44 20.05
C ASP A 262 14.60 0.49 18.55
N VAL A 263 15.65 0.38 17.75
CA VAL A 263 15.49 0.28 16.30
C VAL A 263 15.16 -1.17 15.95
N HIS A 264 14.04 -1.36 15.26
CA HIS A 264 13.54 -2.65 14.84
C HIS A 264 13.63 -2.81 13.31
N PHE A 265 14.00 -4.01 12.88
CA PHE A 265 14.05 -4.39 11.46
C PHE A 265 12.95 -5.39 11.16
N GLU A 266 12.19 -5.14 10.10
CA GLU A 266 11.25 -6.11 9.52
C GLU A 266 11.64 -6.41 8.08
N ALA A 267 11.35 -7.62 7.60
CA ALA A 267 11.71 -8.04 6.25
C ALA A 267 10.54 -8.74 5.58
N PHE A 268 10.31 -8.37 4.33
CA PHE A 268 9.22 -8.84 3.52
C PHE A 268 9.67 -9.13 2.10
N GLN A 269 8.93 -9.99 1.42
CA GLN A 269 8.95 -10.14 -0.01
C GLN A 269 7.58 -9.70 -0.54
N MET A 270 7.56 -8.95 -1.65
CA MET A 270 6.30 -8.68 -2.34
C MET A 270 5.76 -10.01 -2.89
N SER A 271 4.49 -10.31 -2.63
CA SER A 271 3.83 -11.52 -3.14
C SER A 271 3.88 -11.59 -4.66
N ASP A 272 3.84 -12.80 -5.21
CA ASP A 272 3.81 -13.04 -6.65
C ASP A 272 2.63 -12.33 -7.31
N MET A 273 1.51 -12.23 -6.59
CA MET A 273 0.33 -11.50 -7.05
C MET A 273 0.57 -10.00 -7.12
N CYS A 274 1.24 -9.41 -6.12
CA CYS A 274 1.62 -7.99 -6.14
C CYS A 274 2.52 -7.68 -7.35
N VAL A 275 3.58 -8.48 -7.54
CA VAL A 275 4.51 -8.36 -8.67
C VAL A 275 3.76 -8.49 -10.01
N ARG A 276 2.85 -9.46 -10.12
CA ARG A 276 2.04 -9.65 -11.33
C ARG A 276 1.13 -8.47 -11.60
N LEU A 277 0.38 -8.01 -10.61
CA LEU A 277 -0.52 -6.85 -10.74
C LEU A 277 0.24 -5.59 -11.16
N PHE A 278 1.45 -5.40 -10.65
CA PHE A 278 2.31 -4.28 -11.06
C PHE A 278 2.77 -4.40 -12.51
N LYS A 279 3.32 -5.56 -12.91
CA LYS A 279 3.79 -5.79 -14.30
C LYS A 279 2.67 -5.68 -15.32
N GLU A 280 1.46 -6.11 -14.97
CA GLU A 280 0.27 -5.99 -15.82
C GLU A 280 -0.40 -4.60 -15.74
N GLY A 281 0.14 -3.66 -14.95
CA GLY A 281 -0.32 -2.28 -14.88
C GLY A 281 -1.67 -2.07 -14.18
N TRP A 282 -2.05 -2.98 -13.26
CA TRP A 282 -3.33 -2.96 -12.56
C TRP A 282 -3.43 -1.92 -11.45
N PHE A 283 -2.32 -1.53 -10.84
CA PHE A 283 -2.32 -0.49 -9.81
C PHE A 283 -2.71 0.88 -10.38
N GLU A 284 -3.55 1.59 -9.64
CA GLU A 284 -3.82 3.01 -9.84
C GLU A 284 -2.70 3.81 -9.14
N LYS A 285 -1.80 4.40 -9.93
CA LYS A 285 -0.63 5.14 -9.43
C LYS A 285 -0.95 6.61 -9.10
N GLU A 286 -1.96 7.18 -9.76
CA GLU A 286 -2.41 8.56 -9.57
C GLU A 286 -3.81 8.54 -8.97
N ILE A 287 -3.89 8.63 -7.65
CA ILE A 287 -5.17 8.60 -6.95
C ILE A 287 -5.59 10.04 -6.64
N GLN A 288 -6.78 10.43 -7.11
CA GLN A 288 -7.36 11.72 -6.80
C GLN A 288 -8.12 11.65 -5.47
N GLY A 289 -7.76 12.51 -4.52
CA GLY A 289 -8.42 12.65 -3.22
C GLY A 289 -7.64 12.06 -2.04
N GLU A 290 -8.29 12.00 -0.88
CA GLU A 290 -7.74 11.37 0.32
C GLU A 290 -7.78 9.85 0.15
N VAL A 291 -6.63 9.21 0.32
CA VAL A 291 -6.46 7.76 0.14
C VAL A 291 -6.10 7.16 1.48
N ASP A 292 -6.81 6.11 1.87
CA ASP A 292 -6.40 5.31 3.02
C ASP A 292 -5.04 4.66 2.69
N PRO A 293 -3.95 5.01 3.40
CA PRO A 293 -2.63 4.46 3.11
C PRO A 293 -2.57 2.93 3.25
N LYS A 294 -3.48 2.32 4.02
CA LYS A 294 -3.60 0.86 4.18
C LYS A 294 -4.06 0.15 2.90
N LEU A 295 -4.64 0.86 1.96
CA LEU A 295 -5.30 0.28 0.79
C LEU A 295 -4.60 0.67 -0.52
N SER A 296 -4.31 -0.32 -1.35
CA SER A 296 -3.90 -0.13 -2.73
C SER A 296 -5.11 -0.21 -3.66
N ARG A 297 -5.25 0.77 -4.57
CA ARG A 297 -6.34 0.83 -5.53
C ARG A 297 -5.97 0.20 -6.87
N MET A 298 -6.89 -0.60 -7.41
CA MET A 298 -6.80 -1.28 -8.69
C MET A 298 -7.66 -0.58 -9.76
N LYS A 299 -7.16 -0.52 -10.99
CA LYS A 299 -7.88 0.01 -12.16
C LYS A 299 -9.09 -0.83 -12.55
N LYS A 300 -9.07 -2.12 -12.21
CA LYS A 300 -10.10 -3.12 -12.51
C LYS A 300 -10.48 -3.86 -11.24
N ASP A 301 -11.66 -4.48 -11.25
CA ASP A 301 -12.12 -5.29 -10.14
C ASP A 301 -11.22 -6.53 -9.99
N VAL A 302 -10.84 -6.83 -8.75
CA VAL A 302 -10.12 -8.04 -8.35
C VAL A 302 -10.93 -8.77 -7.29
N VAL A 303 -10.75 -10.09 -7.18
CA VAL A 303 -11.44 -10.89 -6.16
C VAL A 303 -10.57 -11.03 -4.92
N VAL A 304 -11.02 -10.49 -3.79
CA VAL A 304 -10.38 -10.64 -2.47
C VAL A 304 -11.38 -11.29 -1.52
N ALA A 305 -10.99 -12.40 -0.87
CA ALA A 305 -11.85 -13.16 0.04
C ALA A 305 -13.26 -13.47 -0.55
N GLY A 306 -13.33 -13.73 -1.87
CA GLY A 306 -14.56 -14.06 -2.58
C GLY A 306 -15.46 -12.87 -2.92
N LYS A 307 -15.01 -11.62 -2.72
CA LYS A 307 -15.73 -10.40 -3.09
C LYS A 307 -14.96 -9.63 -4.16
N ASP A 308 -15.69 -9.08 -5.13
CA ASP A 308 -15.13 -8.15 -6.11
C ASP A 308 -14.88 -6.79 -5.44
N THR A 309 -13.66 -6.28 -5.53
CA THR A 309 -13.24 -4.98 -4.98
C THR A 309 -12.19 -4.34 -5.88
N ARG A 310 -12.02 -3.02 -5.75
CA ARG A 310 -10.89 -2.28 -6.32
C ARG A 310 -9.90 -1.82 -5.27
N GLU A 311 -10.22 -1.98 -4.00
CA GLU A 311 -9.36 -1.59 -2.90
C GLU A 311 -8.91 -2.88 -2.22
N VAL A 312 -7.60 -3.08 -2.19
CA VAL A 312 -6.94 -4.27 -1.64
C VAL A 312 -6.11 -3.82 -0.45
N ASP A 313 -6.30 -4.48 0.69
CA ASP A 313 -5.46 -4.28 1.87
C ASP A 313 -4.01 -4.67 1.56
N ASN A 314 -3.07 -3.77 1.87
CA ASN A 314 -1.66 -3.93 1.54
C ASN A 314 -1.05 -5.19 2.18
N ASP A 315 -1.58 -5.68 3.29
CA ASP A 315 -1.08 -6.90 3.94
C ASP A 315 -1.22 -8.15 3.05
N PHE A 316 -2.13 -8.15 2.08
CA PHE A 316 -2.21 -9.24 1.09
C PHE A 316 -0.99 -9.31 0.17
N PHE A 317 -0.24 -8.22 0.07
CA PHE A 317 0.94 -8.14 -0.77
C PHE A 317 2.24 -8.47 -0.04
N LEU A 318 2.19 -8.60 1.29
CA LEU A 318 3.37 -8.79 2.12
C LEU A 318 3.55 -10.26 2.49
N VAL A 319 4.75 -10.78 2.26
CA VAL A 319 5.16 -12.12 2.67
C VAL A 319 6.35 -11.99 3.60
N VAL A 320 6.20 -12.38 4.87
CA VAL A 320 7.22 -12.19 5.91
C VAL A 320 8.47 -13.04 5.61
N VAL A 321 9.65 -12.44 5.75
CA VAL A 321 10.95 -13.10 5.60
C VAL A 321 11.67 -13.09 6.96
N LYS A 322 12.31 -14.21 7.31
CA LYS A 322 13.07 -14.32 8.56
C LYS A 322 14.34 -13.48 8.49
N ILE A 323 14.69 -12.81 9.59
CA ILE A 323 15.89 -12.00 9.70
C ILE A 323 16.96 -12.72 10.52
N PHE A 324 18.19 -12.69 10.02
CA PHE A 324 19.42 -13.14 10.68
C PHE A 324 20.48 -12.04 10.58
N ASP A 325 21.61 -12.24 11.25
CA ASP A 325 22.79 -11.41 11.09
C ASP A 325 24.02 -12.25 10.73
N HIS A 326 25.02 -11.58 10.15
CA HIS A 326 26.34 -12.16 9.91
C HIS A 326 27.41 -11.06 10.00
N GLN A 327 28.67 -11.48 9.89
CA GLN A 327 29.79 -10.55 9.68
C GLN A 327 30.34 -10.80 8.28
N GLY A 328 30.15 -9.83 7.40
CA GLY A 328 30.61 -9.82 6.02
C GLY A 328 32.12 -9.57 5.90
N PRO A 329 32.65 -9.66 4.67
CA PRO A 329 34.08 -9.51 4.39
C PRO A 329 34.54 -8.05 4.30
N LEU A 330 33.62 -7.10 4.19
CA LEU A 330 33.88 -5.67 4.07
C LEU A 330 33.80 -4.99 5.44
N SER A 331 34.56 -3.91 5.62
CA SER A 331 34.33 -2.98 6.71
C SER A 331 33.31 -1.91 6.31
N SER A 332 32.61 -1.36 7.30
CA SER A 332 31.69 -0.21 7.13
C SER A 332 32.12 0.97 7.99
N THR A 333 33.39 1.38 7.84
CA THR A 333 34.00 2.42 8.69
C THR A 333 34.29 3.72 7.96
N PHE A 334 34.11 3.73 6.64
CA PHE A 334 34.24 4.90 5.80
C PHE A 334 32.93 5.71 5.74
N PRO A 335 32.98 7.04 5.56
CA PRO A 335 31.77 7.84 5.39
C PRO A 335 30.94 7.42 4.18
N ILE A 336 29.63 7.34 4.37
CA ILE A 336 28.65 6.92 3.36
C ILE A 336 28.22 8.12 2.52
N GLU A 337 28.19 7.93 1.20
CA GLU A 337 27.73 8.90 0.21
C GLU A 337 26.27 9.35 0.40
N ASN A 338 25.92 10.47 -0.25
CA ASN A 338 24.53 10.97 -0.32
C ASN A 338 23.86 11.26 1.02
N ARG A 339 24.63 11.36 2.11
CA ARG A 339 24.19 11.82 3.44
C ARG A 339 24.47 13.32 3.61
N ASN A 340 23.98 13.90 4.71
CA ASN A 340 24.08 15.34 5.00
C ASN A 340 25.51 15.91 4.98
N ILE A 341 26.51 15.08 5.29
CA ILE A 341 27.92 15.44 5.26
C ILE A 341 28.54 14.79 4.02
N PRO A 342 28.95 15.57 3.01
CA PRO A 342 29.60 15.04 1.83
C PRO A 342 30.91 14.33 2.16
N VAL A 343 31.16 13.21 1.50
CA VAL A 343 32.43 12.48 1.61
C VAL A 343 33.53 13.28 0.93
N SER A 344 34.60 13.59 1.67
CA SER A 344 35.73 14.39 1.18
C SER A 344 36.98 13.54 0.96
N MET A 345 37.91 14.02 0.12
CA MET A 345 39.23 13.37 -0.04
C MET A 345 40.04 13.34 1.25
N GLN A 346 39.80 14.30 2.16
CA GLN A 346 40.40 14.29 3.49
C GLN A 346 39.95 13.07 4.30
N ALA A 347 38.73 12.57 4.10
CA ALA A 347 38.27 11.33 4.74
C ALA A 347 39.05 10.13 4.22
N LEU A 348 39.35 10.06 2.92
CA LEU A 348 40.20 9.03 2.34
C LEU A 348 41.59 9.03 2.98
N LYS A 349 42.24 10.20 3.05
CA LYS A 349 43.54 10.34 3.72
C LYS A 349 43.51 9.88 5.17
N THR A 350 42.53 10.38 5.93
CA THR A 350 42.38 10.06 7.36
C THR A 350 42.17 8.56 7.57
N HIS A 351 41.37 7.92 6.73
CA HIS A 351 41.15 6.47 6.77
C HIS A 351 42.43 5.69 6.46
N LEU A 352 43.15 6.06 5.41
CA LEU A 352 44.40 5.42 5.01
C LEU A 352 45.49 5.57 6.08
N ASP A 353 45.60 6.74 6.72
CA ASP A 353 46.53 6.99 7.82
C ASP A 353 46.19 6.16 9.07
N ARG A 354 44.89 6.07 9.41
CA ARG A 354 44.39 5.27 10.53
C ARG A 354 44.64 3.78 10.34
N THR A 355 44.54 3.31 9.09
CA THR A 355 44.64 1.87 8.75
C THR A 355 46.01 1.46 8.22
N LYS A 356 47.03 2.33 8.30
CA LYS A 356 48.38 2.11 7.75
C LYS A 356 49.09 0.84 8.24
N SER A 357 48.70 0.30 9.39
CA SER A 357 49.26 -0.95 9.94
C SER A 357 48.71 -2.21 9.27
N LEU A 358 47.63 -2.09 8.49
CA LEU A 358 46.99 -3.21 7.79
C LEU A 358 47.56 -3.37 6.38
N PRO A 359 47.50 -4.60 5.81
CA PRO A 359 47.76 -4.80 4.38
C PRO A 359 46.88 -3.90 3.52
N PHE A 360 47.41 -3.41 2.39
CA PHE A 360 46.71 -2.44 1.54
C PHE A 360 45.30 -2.89 1.14
N VAL A 361 45.12 -4.17 0.77
CA VAL A 361 43.82 -4.73 0.41
C VAL A 361 42.78 -4.58 1.55
N LYS A 362 43.20 -4.76 2.80
CA LYS A 362 42.33 -4.58 3.98
C LYS A 362 41.98 -3.12 4.23
N ARG A 363 42.91 -2.19 3.93
CA ARG A 363 42.68 -0.75 4.04
C ARG A 363 41.57 -0.26 3.11
N ILE A 364 41.44 -0.89 1.93
CA ILE A 364 40.44 -0.54 0.92
C ILE A 364 39.22 -1.49 0.89
N SER A 365 39.14 -2.45 1.81
CA SER A 365 38.01 -3.40 1.89
C SER A 365 36.76 -2.76 2.50
N ASP A 366 36.29 -1.66 1.92
CA ASP A 366 35.10 -0.91 2.34
C ASP A 366 34.37 -0.43 1.07
N PHE A 367 33.08 -0.77 0.92
CA PHE A 367 32.33 -0.46 -0.30
C PHE A 367 32.27 1.05 -0.57
N HIS A 368 32.01 1.87 0.46
CA HIS A 368 31.84 3.31 0.30
C HIS A 368 33.17 3.99 -0.07
N LEU A 369 34.29 3.46 0.45
CA LEU A 369 35.62 3.86 0.02
C LEU A 369 35.88 3.48 -1.44
N LEU A 370 35.55 2.24 -1.83
CA LEU A 370 35.71 1.78 -3.22
C LEU A 370 34.90 2.66 -4.18
N LEU A 371 33.67 3.03 -3.81
CA LEU A 371 32.83 3.91 -4.61
C LEU A 371 33.44 5.31 -4.81
N LEU A 372 34.04 5.89 -3.76
CA LEU A 372 34.77 7.16 -3.88
C LEU A 372 35.92 7.06 -4.89
N ILE A 373 36.72 5.99 -4.81
CA ILE A 373 37.90 5.79 -5.66
C ILE A 373 37.48 5.45 -7.10
N ALA A 374 36.39 4.70 -7.28
CA ALA A 374 35.89 4.28 -8.58
C ALA A 374 35.60 5.45 -9.53
N ARG A 375 35.31 6.65 -8.99
CA ARG A 375 35.15 7.90 -9.76
C ARG A 375 36.39 8.32 -10.56
N PHE A 376 37.56 7.74 -10.27
CA PHE A 376 38.85 8.02 -10.91
C PHE A 376 39.37 6.86 -11.75
N LEU A 377 38.58 5.79 -11.90
CA LEU A 377 38.98 4.54 -12.53
C LEU A 377 38.13 4.25 -13.76
N ASP A 378 38.65 3.45 -14.69
CA ASP A 378 37.81 2.91 -15.76
C ASP A 378 36.78 1.92 -15.20
N VAL A 379 35.50 2.21 -15.41
CA VAL A 379 34.38 1.41 -14.88
C VAL A 379 34.33 -0.02 -15.42
N ASN A 380 34.86 -0.27 -16.62
CA ASN A 380 34.76 -1.57 -17.28
C ASN A 380 35.96 -2.47 -16.96
N ALA A 381 37.13 -1.88 -16.69
CA ALA A 381 38.38 -2.62 -16.47
C ALA A 381 38.90 -2.51 -15.04
N ASP A 382 39.11 -1.28 -14.57
CA ASP A 382 39.86 -1.02 -13.33
C ASP A 382 39.00 -1.25 -12.08
N VAL A 383 37.74 -0.78 -12.09
CA VAL A 383 36.83 -0.90 -10.95
C VAL A 383 36.57 -2.38 -10.60
N PRO A 384 36.17 -3.26 -11.54
CA PRO A 384 35.97 -4.67 -11.23
C PRO A 384 37.26 -5.38 -10.83
N ALA A 385 38.40 -5.01 -11.41
CA ALA A 385 39.70 -5.62 -11.07
C ALA A 385 40.15 -5.29 -9.65
N LEU A 386 39.98 -4.03 -9.21
CA LEU A 386 40.28 -3.61 -7.84
C LEU A 386 39.34 -4.28 -6.84
N ALA A 387 38.04 -4.33 -7.14
CA ALA A 387 37.06 -5.03 -6.31
C ALA A 387 37.33 -6.54 -6.23
N ALA A 388 37.77 -7.18 -7.31
CA ALA A 388 38.17 -8.59 -7.28
C ALA A 388 39.37 -8.84 -6.36
N CYS A 389 40.34 -7.92 -6.28
CA CYS A 389 41.42 -8.00 -5.31
C CYS A 389 40.89 -8.00 -3.87
N VAL A 390 39.89 -7.16 -3.58
CA VAL A 390 39.21 -7.13 -2.28
C VAL A 390 38.45 -8.44 -2.02
N GLN A 391 37.73 -8.96 -3.00
CA GLN A 391 36.97 -10.21 -2.87
C GLN A 391 37.87 -11.37 -2.42
N VAL A 392 38.98 -11.60 -3.12
CA VAL A 392 39.88 -12.74 -2.85
C VAL A 392 41.00 -12.40 -1.87
N GLN A 393 41.00 -11.16 -1.34
CA GLN A 393 42.03 -10.64 -0.44
C GLN A 393 43.45 -10.76 -1.03
N ALA A 394 43.58 -10.53 -2.33
CA ALA A 394 44.85 -10.57 -3.06
C ALA A 394 45.68 -9.28 -2.88
N THR A 395 46.96 -9.38 -3.23
CA THR A 395 47.84 -8.21 -3.32
C THR A 395 47.32 -7.24 -4.38
N VAL A 396 47.05 -6.00 -3.96
CA VAL A 396 46.65 -4.92 -4.87
C VAL A 396 47.83 -4.51 -5.75
N PRO A 397 47.71 -4.44 -7.08
CA PRO A 397 48.77 -3.96 -7.96
C PRO A 397 49.34 -2.60 -7.54
N GLU A 398 50.66 -2.43 -7.62
CA GLU A 398 51.36 -1.21 -7.18
C GLU A 398 50.83 0.06 -7.85
N GLY A 399 50.43 -0.01 -9.12
CA GLY A 399 49.82 1.11 -9.84
C GLY A 399 48.54 1.62 -9.17
N PHE A 400 47.67 0.72 -8.69
CA PHE A 400 46.47 1.12 -7.95
C PHE A 400 46.83 1.72 -6.58
N GLN A 401 47.83 1.17 -5.89
CA GLN A 401 48.25 1.70 -4.60
C GLN A 401 48.73 3.15 -4.73
N LEU A 402 49.63 3.42 -5.69
CA LEU A 402 50.16 4.75 -5.95
C LEU A 402 49.06 5.74 -6.37
N LEU A 403 48.13 5.30 -7.22
CA LEU A 403 47.00 6.14 -7.65
C LEU A 403 46.12 6.53 -6.45
N ILE A 404 45.75 5.57 -5.61
CA ILE A 404 44.91 5.80 -4.44
C ILE A 404 45.60 6.72 -3.43
N GLU A 405 46.89 6.51 -3.18
CA GLU A 405 47.68 7.39 -2.29
C GLU A 405 47.83 8.81 -2.85
N SER A 406 47.94 8.94 -4.18
CA SER A 406 47.94 10.24 -4.87
C SER A 406 46.59 10.94 -4.74
N ILE A 407 45.47 10.23 -4.91
CA ILE A 407 44.12 10.78 -4.72
C ILE A 407 43.93 11.26 -3.28
N ALA A 408 44.41 10.49 -2.30
CA ALA A 408 44.33 10.85 -0.89
C ALA A 408 45.21 12.07 -0.51
N SER A 409 46.22 12.38 -1.32
CA SER A 409 47.16 13.47 -1.08
C SER A 409 46.84 14.75 -1.87
N ALA A 410 45.90 14.67 -2.81
CA ALA A 410 45.37 15.81 -3.58
C ALA A 410 44.39 16.64 -2.74
#